data_AF-A0A956W0F3-F1
#
_entry.id   AF-A0A956W0F3-F1
#
_cell.length_a   1.000
_cell.length_b   1.000
_cell.length_c   1.000
_cell.angle_alpha   90.00
_cell.angle_beta   90.00
_cell.angle_gamma   90.00
#
_symmetry.space_group_name_H-M   'P 1'
#
loop_
_entity.id
_entity.type
_entity.pdbx_description
1 polymer ?
#
loop_
_entity_poly.entity_id
_entity_poly.type
_entity_poly.pdbx_seq_one_letter_code
_entity_poly.pdbx_strand_id
1 'polypeptide(L)' 'VLAVSIYLVSGTLGVGRSYLNQWIGQGVMVNLRRDLFGHLQKLSARFYTGTRTGEIMSRVTTDVNAVQQSVT' A
#
# COMPACT_ATOMS: atom_id res chain seq x y z
N VAL A 1 21.09 -4.60 -34.80
CA VAL A 1 19.70 -4.10 -34.96
C VAL A 1 18.73 -4.86 -34.07
N LEU A 2 18.60 -6.19 -34.18
CA LEU A 2 17.68 -7.00 -33.36
C LEU A 2 17.85 -6.83 -31.84
N ALA A 3 19.09 -6.85 -31.34
CA ALA A 3 19.38 -6.63 -29.92
C ALA A 3 18.92 -5.24 -29.45
N VAL A 4 19.17 -4.20 -30.26
CA VAL A 4 18.77 -2.82 -29.95
C VAL A 4 17.25 -2.70 -29.89
N SER A 5 16.53 -3.30 -30.83
CA SER A 5 15.06 -3.35 -30.79
C SER A 5 14.53 -4.11 -29.56
N ILE A 6 15.15 -5.23 -29.18
CA ILE A 6 14.76 -5.97 -27.98
C ILE A 6 14.96 -5.12 -26.72
N TYR A 7 16.10 -4.45 -26.57
CA TYR A 7 16.36 -3.58 -25.41
C TYR A 7 15.37 -2.42 -25.34
N LEU A 8 15.05 -1.78 -26.47
CA LEU A 8 14.05 -0.70 -26.52
C LEU A 8 12.67 -1.18 -26.07
N VAL A 9 12.20 -2.31 -26.58
CA VAL A 9 10.91 -2.91 -26.19
C VAL A 9 10.91 -3.33 -24.73
N SER A 10 12.00 -3.94 -24.26
CA SER A 10 12.11 -4.39 -22.88
C SER A 10 12.10 -3.21 -21.90
N GLY A 11 12.78 -2.12 -22.25
CA GLY A 11 12.81 -0.89 -21.47
C GLY A 11 11.43 -0.23 -21.36
N THR A 12 10.72 -0.09 -22.47
CA THR A 12 9.36 0.50 -22.47
C THR A 12 8.36 -0.35 -21.70
N LEU A 13 8.42 -1.69 -21.84
CA LEU A 13 7.62 -2.62 -21.03
C LEU A 13 7.95 -2.51 -19.54
N GLY A 14 9.24 -2.38 -19.20
CA GLY A 14 9.69 -2.19 -17.83
C GLY A 14 9.11 -0.93 -17.19
N VAL A 15 9.15 0.20 -17.89
CA VAL A 15 8.57 1.47 -17.42
C VAL A 15 7.06 1.34 -17.24
N GLY A 16 6.36 0.73 -18.21
CA GLY A 16 4.91 0.50 -18.12
C GLY A 16 4.53 -0.36 -16.92
N ARG A 17 5.29 -1.43 -16.67
CA ARG A 17 5.09 -2.31 -15.51
C ARG A 17 5.33 -1.57 -14.18
N SER A 18 6.41 -0.80 -14.07
CA SER A 18 6.71 -0.01 -12.88
C SER A 18 5.62 1.03 -12.61
N TYR A 19 5.12 1.69 -13.65
CA TYR A 19 4.03 2.65 -13.54
C TYR A 19 2.74 2.01 -13.03
N LEU A 20 2.35 0.86 -13.62
CA LEU A 20 1.18 0.10 -13.18
C LEU A 20 1.32 -0.38 -11.74
N ASN A 21 2.49 -0.94 -11.37
CA ASN A 21 2.76 -1.38 -9.99
C ASN A 21 2.64 -0.21 -9.01
N GLN A 22 3.18 0.97 -9.34
CA GLN A 22 3.07 2.13 -8.48
C GLN A 22 1.62 2.63 -8.36
N TRP A 23 0.88 2.66 -9.47
CA TRP A 23 -0.52 3.07 -9.48
C TRP A 23 -1.40 2.12 -8.64
N ILE A 24 -1.23 0.81 -8.84
CA ILE A 24 -1.93 -0.23 -8.07
C ILE A 24 -1.54 -0.16 -6.59
N GLY A 25 -0.24 -0.06 -6.29
CA GLY A 25 0.26 -0.01 -4.91
C GLY A 25 -0.30 1.18 -4.13
N GLN A 26 -0.41 2.35 -4.76
CA GLN A 26 -1.06 3.52 -4.16
C GLN A 26 -2.56 3.32 -3.95
N GLY A 27 -3.26 2.74 -4.93
CA GLY A 27 -4.70 2.44 -4.81
C GLY A 27 -5.01 1.47 -3.67
N VAL A 28 -4.25 0.38 -3.56
CA VAL A 28 -4.35 -0.60 -2.47
C VAL A 28 -4.14 0.09 -1.12
N MET A 29 -3.13 0.95 -1.02
CA MET A 29 -2.80 1.67 0.22
C MET A 29 -3.94 2.58 0.69
N VAL A 30 -4.55 3.32 -0.23
CA VAL A 30 -5.69 4.21 0.07
C VAL A 30 -6.89 3.42 0.56
N ASN A 31 -7.22 2.32 -0.11
CA ASN A 31 -8.34 1.47 0.28
C ASN A 31 -8.13 0.85 1.67
N LEU A 32 -6.94 0.28 1.91
CA LEU A 32 -6.62 -0.37 3.19
C LEU A 32 -6.68 0.62 4.37
N ARG A 33 -6.10 1.82 4.21
CA ARG A 33 -6.22 2.87 5.24
C ARG A 33 -7.67 3.23 5.48
N ARG A 34 -8.46 3.44 4.41
CA ARG A 34 -9.87 3.83 4.52
C ARG A 34 -10.70 2.79 5.28
N ASP A 35 -10.50 1.52 4.98
CA ASP A 35 -11.22 0.42 5.62
C ASP A 35 -10.84 0.29 7.10
N LEU A 36 -9.54 0.38 7.42
CA LEU A 36 -9.07 0.34 8.81
C LEU A 36 -9.58 1.53 9.63
N PHE A 37 -9.52 2.74 9.08
CA PHE A 37 -10.10 3.92 9.74
C PHE A 37 -11.61 3.77 9.95
N GLY A 38 -12.33 3.28 8.95
CA GLY A 38 -13.77 3.03 9.04
C GLY A 38 -14.11 1.95 10.08
N HIS A 39 -13.26 0.94 10.24
CA HIS A 39 -13.43 -0.09 11.26
C HIS A 39 -13.15 0.46 12.67
N LEU A 40 -12.08 1.25 12.82
CA LEU A 40 -11.75 1.92 14.09
C LEU A 40 -12.91 2.78 14.57
N GLN A 41 -13.49 3.62 13.71
CA GLN A 41 -14.62 4.48 14.09
C GLN A 41 -15.84 3.73 14.62
N LYS A 42 -16.01 2.43 14.29
CA LYS A 42 -17.12 1.59 14.74
C LYS A 42 -16.81 0.81 16.03
N LEU A 43 -15.57 0.84 16.51
CA LEU A 43 -15.18 0.11 17.72
C LEU A 43 -15.69 0.81 18.99
N SER A 44 -16.01 0.00 20.00
CA SER A 44 -16.53 0.49 21.27
C SER A 44 -15.48 1.26 22.09
N ALA A 45 -15.92 2.16 22.99
CA ALA A 45 -15.04 2.88 23.91
C ALA A 45 -14.14 1.97 24.79
N ARG A 46 -14.57 0.71 25.02
CA ARG A 46 -13.78 -0.31 25.74
C ARG A 46 -12.50 -0.68 25.00
N PHE A 47 -12.52 -0.68 23.67
CA PHE A 47 -11.33 -0.94 22.85
C PHE A 47 -10.25 0.12 23.09
N TYR A 48 -10.66 1.39 23.25
CA TYR A 48 -9.76 2.52 23.45
C TYR A 48 -9.26 2.70 24.88
N THR A 49 -9.86 2.02 25.86
CA THR A 49 -9.41 2.07 27.25
C THR A 49 -8.25 1.10 27.54
N GLY A 50 -8.05 0.09 26.69
CA GLY A 50 -6.97 -0.90 26.83
C GLY A 50 -5.71 -0.64 25.99
N THR A 51 -5.74 0.34 25.07
CA THR A 51 -4.62 0.62 24.17
C THR A 51 -4.50 2.11 23.93
N ARG A 52 -3.28 2.67 24.03
CA ARG A 52 -3.05 4.10 23.82
C ARG A 52 -3.35 4.47 22.37
N THR A 53 -4.16 5.50 22.13
CA THR A 53 -4.55 5.93 20.76
C THR A 53 -3.37 6.11 19.81
N GLY A 54 -2.23 6.62 20.30
CA GLY A 54 -1.00 6.76 19.51
C GLY A 54 -0.39 5.43 19.06
N GLU A 55 -0.54 4.36 19.85
CA GLU A 55 -0.08 3.03 19.48
C GLU A 55 -0.94 2.42 18.36
N ILE A 56 -2.26 2.62 18.43
CA ILE A 56 -3.19 2.20 17.37
C ILE A 56 -2.83 2.86 16.04
N MET A 57 -2.62 4.18 16.06
CA MET A 57 -2.24 4.94 14.86
C MET A 57 -0.88 4.51 14.29
N SER A 58 0.09 4.21 15.18
CA SER A 58 1.41 3.70 14.78
C SER A 58 1.30 2.34 14.10
N ARG A 59 0.54 1.40 14.67
CA ARG A 59 0.29 0.08 14.08
C ARG A 59 -0.43 0.19 12.74
N VAL A 60 -1.51 0.96 12.64
CA VAL A 60 -2.20 1.18 11.36
C VAL A 60 -1.26 1.76 10.30
N THR A 61 -0.34 2.66 10.66
CA THR A 61 0.58 3.21 9.66
C THR A 61 1.67 2.20 9.28
N THR A 62 2.28 1.55 10.27
CA THR A 62 3.42 0.65 10.09
C THR A 62 3.00 -0.66 9.42
N ASP A 63 1.89 -1.26 9.86
CA ASP A 63 1.40 -2.54 9.34
C ASP A 63 0.89 -2.37 7.91
N VAL A 64 0.20 -1.26 7.61
CA VAL A 64 -0.28 -0.98 6.25
C VAL A 64 0.89 -0.72 5.30
N ASN A 65 1.95 -0.02 5.76
CA ASN A 65 3.18 0.14 4.97
C ASN A 65 3.90 -1.21 4.74
N ALA A 66 3.91 -2.10 5.73
CA ALA A 66 4.50 -3.44 5.61
C ALA A 66 3.73 -4.32 4.60
N VAL A 67 2.41 -4.24 4.61
CA VAL A 67 1.56 -4.89 3.59
C VAL A 67 1.87 -4.35 2.19
N GLN A 68 2.03 -3.04 2.04
CA GLN A 68 2.39 -2.43 0.75
C GLN A 68 3.71 -2.99 0.18
N GLN A 69 4.73 -3.14 1.03
CA GLN A 69 6.03 -3.70 0.62
C GLN A 69 5.96 -5.17 0.21
N SER A 70 4.97 -5.93 0.69
CA SER A 70 4.80 -7.34 0.32
C SER A 70 4.10 -7.52 -1.04
N VAL A 71 3.41 -6.49 -1.53
CA VAL A 71 2.63 -6.51 -2.78
C VAL A 71 3.45 -6.02 -3.98
N THR A 72 4.55 -5.30 -3.75
CA THR A 72 5.37 -4.65 -4.79
C THR A 72 6.70 -5.36 -4.99
#